data_AF-A0A7C2JE56-F1
#
_entry.id   AF-A0A7C2JE56-F1
#
_cell.length_a   1.000
_cell.length_b   1.000
_cell.length_c   1.000
_cell.angle_alpha   90.00
_cell.angle_beta   90.00
_cell.angle_gamma   90.00
#
_symmetry.space_group_name_H-M   'P 1'
#
loop_
_entity.id
_entity.type
_entity.pdbx_description
1 polymer ?
#
loop_
_entity_poly.entity_id
_entity_poly.type
_entity_poly.pdbx_seq_one_letter_code
_entity_poly.pdbx_strand_id
1 'polypeptide(L)'
;MKKFNGITSLLFFAVSMLLGLYILWANNVNLAILYVILLLAAAVLIPYVYCTKCPCRKTNCAHVFPGLITRFMPDRDSENYTVFDWTLVMIFMGLLIVLPQFWLYENILLFSIFWISSIIAGIQILFFICKTCDNKKCILCGQRS
;
A
#
# COMPACT_ATOMS: atom_id res chain seq x y z
N MET A 1 13.83 -5.66 -13.57
CA MET A 1 13.73 -4.38 -12.84
C MET A 1 12.35 -4.10 -12.25
N LYS A 2 11.24 -4.17 -13.01
CA LYS A 2 9.88 -3.86 -12.47
C LYS A 2 9.51 -4.65 -11.20
N LYS A 3 9.69 -5.97 -11.20
CA LYS A 3 9.42 -6.85 -10.04
C LYS A 3 10.34 -6.58 -8.84
N PHE A 4 11.60 -6.22 -9.09
CA PHE A 4 12.53 -5.85 -8.03
C PHE A 4 12.06 -4.59 -7.28
N ASN A 5 11.67 -3.55 -8.03
CA ASN A 5 11.09 -2.33 -7.44
C ASN A 5 9.77 -2.60 -6.73
N GLY A 6 8.94 -3.52 -7.24
CA GLY A 6 7.71 -3.92 -6.56
C GLY A 6 7.90 -4.74 -5.29
N ILE A 7 8.91 -5.60 -5.22
CA ILE A 7 9.24 -6.34 -3.99
C ILE A 7 9.87 -5.41 -2.95
N THR A 8 10.81 -4.57 -3.38
CA THR A 8 11.48 -3.62 -2.48
C THR A 8 10.49 -2.58 -1.94
N SER A 9 9.54 -2.10 -2.74
CA SER A 9 8.54 -1.13 -2.25
C SER A 9 7.63 -1.75 -1.20
N LEU A 10 7.22 -3.00 -1.39
CA LEU A 10 6.44 -3.75 -0.41
C LEU A 10 7.24 -3.98 0.88
N LEU A 11 8.54 -4.27 0.78
CA LEU A 11 9.41 -4.45 1.94
C LEU A 11 9.53 -3.16 2.75
N PHE A 12 9.84 -2.04 2.11
CA PHE A 12 9.95 -0.74 2.79
C PHE A 12 8.62 -0.29 3.41
N PHE A 13 7.51 -0.54 2.71
CA PHE A 13 6.19 -0.28 3.27
C PHE A 13 5.92 -1.18 4.49
N ALA A 14 6.22 -2.48 4.40
CA ALA A 14 6.06 -3.42 5.51
C ALA A 14 6.91 -3.02 6.73
N VAL A 15 8.17 -2.61 6.54
CA VAL A 15 9.02 -2.08 7.61
C VAL A 15 8.33 -0.89 8.30
N SER A 16 7.79 0.06 7.53
CA SER A 16 7.07 1.20 8.08
C SER A 16 5.85 0.76 8.92
N MET A 17 5.06 -0.17 8.38
CA MET A 17 3.88 -0.68 9.09
C MET A 17 4.25 -1.44 10.38
N LEU A 18 5.33 -2.22 10.37
CA LEU A 18 5.81 -2.94 11.54
C LEU A 18 6.33 -2.00 12.63
N LEU A 19 7.00 -0.90 12.25
CA LEU A 19 7.40 0.13 13.21
C LEU A 19 6.19 0.83 13.83
N GLY A 20 5.18 1.16 13.01
CA GLY A 20 3.92 1.69 13.50
C GLY A 20 3.21 0.74 14.48
N LEU A 21 3.18 -0.55 14.17
CA LEU A 21 2.64 -1.56 15.07
C LEU A 21 3.45 -1.68 16.37
N TYR A 22 4.78 -1.73 16.26
CA TYR A 22 5.67 -1.84 17.41
C TYR A 22 5.46 -0.71 18.41
N ILE A 23 5.44 0.54 17.92
CA ILE A 23 5.28 1.70 18.81
C ILE A 23 3.88 1.76 19.42
N LEU A 24 2.84 1.38 18.66
CA LEU A 24 1.48 1.30 19.19
C LEU A 24 1.36 0.20 20.24
N TRP A 25 1.98 -0.96 20.03
CA TRP A 25 1.97 -2.06 20.99
C TRP A 25 2.63 -1.69 22.31
N ALA A 26 3.77 -0.97 22.24
CA ALA A 26 4.49 -0.52 23.42
C ALA A 26 3.71 0.51 24.27
N ASN A 27 2.83 1.29 23.65
CA ASN A 27 2.12 2.39 24.32
C ASN A 27 0.65 2.11 24.62
N ASN A 28 -0.06 1.41 23.73
CA ASN A 28 -1.49 1.13 23.85
C ASN A 28 -1.90 -0.13 23.05
N VAL A 29 -2.03 -1.26 23.76
CA VAL A 29 -2.37 -2.56 23.16
C VAL A 29 -3.71 -2.53 22.41
N ASN A 30 -4.72 -1.79 22.89
CA ASN A 30 -6.01 -1.70 22.21
C ASN A 30 -5.88 -1.03 20.83
N LEU A 31 -5.08 0.05 20.74
CA LEU A 31 -4.78 0.69 19.46
C LEU A 31 -3.92 -0.19 18.56
N ALA A 32 -3.00 -0.98 19.13
CA ALA A 32 -2.21 -1.93 18.36
C ALA A 32 -3.10 -3.04 17.76
N ILE A 33 -4.06 -3.58 18.52
CA ILE A 33 -5.06 -4.55 18.02
C ILE A 33 -5.88 -3.91 16.89
N LEU A 34 -6.40 -2.70 17.09
CA LEU A 34 -7.11 -1.95 16.05
C LEU A 34 -6.24 -1.77 14.79
N TYR A 35 -4.96 -1.46 14.97
CA TYR A 35 -4.01 -1.28 13.87
C TYR A 35 -3.76 -2.58 13.09
N VAL A 36 -3.68 -3.73 13.77
CA VAL A 36 -3.61 -5.05 13.11
C VAL A 36 -4.88 -5.30 12.30
N ILE A 37 -6.06 -5.02 12.85
CA ILE A 37 -7.33 -5.15 12.11
C ILE A 37 -7.32 -4.27 10.87
N LEU A 38 -6.85 -3.02 10.98
CA LEU A 38 -6.71 -2.10 9.84
C LEU A 38 -5.71 -2.61 8.80
N LEU A 39 -4.57 -3.18 9.21
CA LEU A 39 -3.59 -3.77 8.30
C LEU A 39 -4.18 -4.96 7.53
N LEU A 40 -4.88 -5.86 8.22
CA LEU A 40 -5.52 -7.02 7.61
C LEU A 40 -6.65 -6.58 6.66
N ALA A 41 -7.48 -5.63 7.09
CA ALA A 41 -8.53 -5.06 6.26
C ALA A 41 -7.93 -4.39 5.01
N ALA A 42 -6.87 -3.59 5.14
CA ALA A 42 -6.19 -2.97 4.01
C ALA A 42 -5.56 -4.02 3.07
N ALA A 43 -4.94 -5.06 3.61
CA ALA A 43 -4.32 -6.14 2.83
C ALA A 43 -5.33 -6.97 2.01
N VAL A 44 -6.61 -6.95 2.37
CA VAL A 44 -7.68 -7.62 1.62
C VAL A 44 -8.45 -6.64 0.74
N LEU A 45 -8.95 -5.55 1.33
CA LEU A 45 -9.84 -4.61 0.68
C LEU A 45 -9.14 -3.82 -0.40
N ILE A 46 -7.90 -3.35 -0.19
CA ILE A 46 -7.18 -2.58 -1.22
C ILE A 46 -6.92 -3.43 -2.46
N PRO A 47 -6.37 -4.66 -2.35
CA PRO A 47 -6.25 -5.52 -3.53
C PRO A 47 -7.61 -5.81 -4.18
N TYR A 48 -8.65 -6.04 -3.37
CA TYR A 48 -9.99 -6.32 -3.88
C TYR A 48 -10.62 -5.15 -4.63
N VAL A 49 -10.56 -3.91 -4.14
CA VAL A 49 -11.19 -2.77 -4.81
C VAL A 49 -10.33 -2.20 -5.93
N TYR A 50 -9.01 -2.23 -5.76
CA TYR A 50 -8.08 -1.51 -6.61
C TYR A 50 -7.31 -2.42 -7.55
N CYS A 51 -6.74 -3.51 -7.04
CA CYS A 51 -5.86 -4.37 -7.84
C CYS A 51 -6.62 -5.37 -8.70
N THR A 52 -7.82 -5.81 -8.32
CA THR A 52 -8.65 -6.73 -9.14
C THR A 52 -9.10 -6.11 -10.47
N LYS A 53 -9.23 -4.78 -10.53
CA LYS A 53 -9.54 -3.99 -11.73
C LYS A 53 -8.33 -3.81 -12.66
N CYS A 54 -7.12 -4.12 -12.19
CA CYS A 54 -5.90 -3.93 -12.96
C CYS A 54 -5.72 -5.07 -13.99
N PRO A 55 -5.55 -4.77 -15.30
CA PRO A 55 -5.35 -5.80 -16.32
C PRO A 55 -4.05 -6.59 -16.12
N CYS A 56 -3.05 -5.98 -15.48
CA CYS A 56 -1.76 -6.63 -15.21
C CYS A 56 -1.83 -7.72 -14.14
N ARG A 57 -2.96 -7.88 -13.41
CA ARG A 57 -3.06 -8.82 -12.28
C ARG A 57 -2.83 -10.29 -12.66
N LYS A 58 -3.23 -10.68 -13.87
CA LYS A 58 -3.11 -12.09 -14.33
C LYS A 58 -1.74 -12.38 -14.93
N THR A 59 -1.11 -11.41 -15.59
CA THR A 59 0.07 -11.64 -16.43
C THR A 59 1.38 -11.20 -15.79
N ASN A 60 1.53 -9.93 -15.42
CA ASN A 60 2.84 -9.34 -15.10
C ASN A 60 2.78 -8.19 -14.09
N CYS A 61 2.03 -8.35 -13.00
CA CYS A 61 1.99 -7.34 -11.93
C CYS A 61 3.39 -7.17 -11.30
N ALA A 62 3.84 -5.91 -11.17
CA ALA A 62 5.09 -5.60 -10.48
C ALA A 62 4.99 -5.85 -8.97
N HIS A 63 3.82 -5.61 -8.38
CA HIS A 63 3.53 -5.96 -6.98
C HIS A 63 3.16 -7.44 -6.89
N VAL A 64 4.19 -8.28 -6.77
CA VAL A 64 4.05 -9.75 -6.84
C VAL A 64 3.02 -10.26 -5.82
N PHE A 65 3.09 -9.80 -4.57
CA PHE A 65 2.21 -10.28 -3.51
C PHE A 65 0.74 -9.84 -3.68
N PRO A 66 0.41 -8.55 -3.85
CA PRO A 66 -0.95 -8.14 -4.22
C PRO A 66 -1.46 -8.81 -5.51
N GLY A 67 -0.60 -8.94 -6.53
CA GLY A 67 -0.93 -9.64 -7.77
C GLY A 67 -1.33 -11.10 -7.51
N LEU A 68 -0.59 -11.80 -6.66
CA LEU A 68 -0.89 -13.18 -6.28
C LEU A 68 -2.23 -13.26 -5.54
N ILE A 69 -2.45 -12.42 -4.52
CA ILE A 69 -3.70 -12.38 -3.75
C ILE A 69 -4.90 -12.18 -4.67
N THR A 70 -4.81 -11.22 -5.59
CA THR A 70 -5.94 -10.91 -6.48
C THR A 70 -6.33 -12.07 -7.40
N ARG A 71 -5.46 -13.05 -7.66
CA ARG A 71 -5.82 -14.22 -8.47
C ARG A 71 -6.89 -15.10 -7.81
N PHE A 72 -7.02 -15.02 -6.48
CA PHE A 72 -8.03 -15.74 -5.71
C PHE A 72 -9.30 -14.91 -5.48
N MET A 73 -9.36 -13.67 -6.00
CA MET A 73 -10.50 -12.78 -5.87
C MET A 73 -11.33 -12.76 -7.16
N PRO A 74 -12.66 -12.52 -7.08
CA PRO A 74 -13.50 -12.46 -8.26
C PRO A 74 -13.07 -11.31 -9.18
N ASP A 75 -13.32 -11.50 -10.47
CA ASP A 75 -13.05 -10.46 -11.46
C ASP A 75 -13.99 -9.27 -11.27
N ARG A 76 -13.44 -8.07 -11.44
CA ARG A 76 -14.18 -6.81 -11.40
C ARG A 76 -13.92 -6.07 -12.71
N ASP A 77 -14.94 -5.36 -13.19
CA ASP A 77 -14.82 -4.63 -14.45
C ASP A 77 -13.69 -3.61 -14.42
N SER A 78 -12.87 -3.70 -15.46
CA SER A 78 -11.66 -2.91 -15.67
C SER A 78 -11.94 -1.55 -16.30
N GLU A 79 -13.21 -1.14 -16.38
CA GLU A 79 -13.59 -0.04 -17.26
C GLU A 79 -13.06 1.30 -16.78
N ASN A 80 -13.15 1.62 -15.49
CA ASN A 80 -12.49 2.77 -14.84
C ASN A 80 -12.39 2.59 -13.31
N TYR A 81 -11.38 3.22 -12.71
CA TYR A 81 -11.32 3.40 -11.27
C TYR A 81 -12.35 4.44 -10.84
N THR A 82 -13.23 4.07 -9.91
CA THR A 82 -14.26 4.96 -9.38
C THR A 82 -13.66 5.83 -8.27
N VAL A 83 -14.33 6.96 -7.97
CA VAL A 83 -13.99 7.79 -6.81
C VAL A 83 -13.98 6.96 -5.53
N PHE A 84 -14.94 6.04 -5.39
CA PHE A 84 -15.02 5.13 -4.26
C PHE A 84 -13.76 4.26 -4.10
N ASP A 85 -13.26 3.68 -5.19
CA ASP A 85 -12.05 2.84 -5.14
C ASP A 85 -10.86 3.65 -4.60
N TRP A 86 -10.70 4.89 -5.06
CA TRP A 86 -9.66 5.80 -4.61
C TRP A 86 -9.81 6.24 -3.16
N THR A 87 -11.01 6.69 -2.80
CA THR A 87 -11.32 7.13 -1.44
C THR A 87 -11.04 6.02 -0.44
N LEU A 88 -11.42 4.78 -0.75
CA LEU A 88 -11.15 3.64 0.13
C LEU A 88 -9.64 3.41 0.33
N VAL A 89 -8.86 3.39 -0.76
CA VAL A 89 -7.40 3.24 -0.66
C VAL A 89 -6.78 4.36 0.17
N MET A 90 -7.17 5.61 -0.09
CA MET A 90 -6.64 6.78 0.61
C MET A 90 -7.01 6.78 2.10
N ILE A 91 -8.23 6.35 2.45
CA ILE A 91 -8.64 6.24 3.85
C ILE A 91 -7.78 5.20 4.58
N PHE A 92 -7.64 3.99 4.04
CA PHE A 92 -6.84 2.95 4.70
C PHE A 92 -5.36 3.33 4.80
N MET A 93 -4.77 3.83 3.71
CA MET A 93 -3.38 4.30 3.73
C MET A 93 -3.19 5.47 4.69
N GLY A 94 -4.13 6.42 4.71
CA GLY A 94 -4.12 7.56 5.62
C GLY A 94 -4.19 7.13 7.09
N LEU A 95 -5.12 6.23 7.45
CA LEU A 95 -5.24 5.71 8.80
C LEU A 95 -3.98 4.96 9.24
N LEU A 96 -3.44 4.10 8.38
CA LEU A 96 -2.23 3.33 8.66
C LEU A 96 -1.00 4.24 8.85
N ILE A 97 -0.91 5.34 8.10
CA ILE A 97 0.21 6.28 8.23
C ILE A 97 0.02 7.21 9.43
N VAL A 98 -1.17 7.79 9.61
CA VAL A 98 -1.42 8.86 10.59
C VAL A 98 -1.54 8.32 12.02
N LEU A 99 -2.17 7.17 12.22
CA LEU A 99 -2.41 6.63 13.56
C LEU A 99 -1.14 6.50 14.42
N PRO A 100 -0.03 5.90 13.94
CA PRO A 100 1.18 5.76 14.76
C PRO A 100 1.94 7.08 14.96
N GLN A 101 1.64 8.16 14.24
CA GLN A 101 2.46 9.40 14.26
C GLN A 101 2.54 10.04 15.64
N PHE A 102 1.43 10.00 16.40
CA PHE A 102 1.40 10.55 17.75
C PHE A 102 2.39 9.85 18.71
N TRP A 103 2.74 8.59 18.49
CA TRP A 103 3.75 7.94 19.35
C TRP A 103 5.11 7.87 18.68
N LEU A 104 5.17 7.86 17.36
CA LEU A 104 6.45 7.92 16.64
C LEU A 104 7.18 9.23 16.93
N TYR A 105 6.49 10.38 17.02
CA TYR A 105 7.17 11.67 17.20
C TYR A 105 8.01 11.75 18.50
N GLU A 106 7.63 10.99 19.53
CA GLU A 106 8.36 10.90 20.80
C GLU A 106 9.67 10.12 20.67
N ASN A 107 9.83 9.32 19.60
CA ASN A 107 11.06 8.60 19.27
C ASN A 107 11.55 8.99 17.87
N ILE A 108 12.39 10.03 17.81
CA ILE A 108 12.88 10.62 16.56
C ILE A 108 13.55 9.60 15.63
N LEU A 109 14.22 8.59 16.17
CA LEU A 109 14.87 7.54 15.38
C LEU A 109 13.81 6.68 14.67
N LEU A 110 12.82 6.17 15.39
CA LEU A 110 11.75 5.36 14.81
C LEU A 110 10.89 6.17 13.83
N PHE A 111 10.59 7.42 14.18
CA PHE A 111 9.90 8.36 13.29
C PHE A 111 10.64 8.54 11.97
N SER A 112 11.97 8.74 12.03
CA SER A 112 12.80 8.93 10.84
C SER A 112 12.82 7.68 9.97
N ILE A 113 13.03 6.49 10.56
CA ILE A 113 13.05 5.23 9.79
C ILE A 113 11.68 4.97 9.15
N PHE A 114 10.58 5.23 9.86
CA PHE A 114 9.22 5.10 9.35
C PHE A 114 9.01 5.95 8.10
N TRP A 115 9.33 7.25 8.17
CA TRP A 115 9.10 8.16 7.05
C TRP A 115 10.05 7.91 5.89
N ILE A 116 11.34 7.65 6.15
CA ILE A 116 12.31 7.30 5.10
C ILE A 116 11.83 6.06 4.33
N SER A 117 11.43 5.02 5.06
CA SER A 117 10.94 3.78 4.45
C SER A 117 9.64 4.02 3.66
N SER A 118 8.68 4.76 4.21
CA SER A 118 7.43 5.10 3.53
C SER A 118 7.67 5.92 2.26
N ILE A 119 8.57 6.90 2.31
CA ILE A 119 8.95 7.74 1.17
C ILE A 119 9.63 6.91 0.08
N ILE A 120 10.59 6.05 0.45
CA ILE A 120 11.26 5.16 -0.51
C ILE A 120 10.23 4.26 -1.20
N ALA A 121 9.32 3.65 -0.45
CA ALA A 121 8.25 2.83 -1.02
C ALA A 121 7.37 3.64 -1.99
N GLY A 122 6.95 4.85 -1.60
CA GLY A 122 6.16 5.76 -2.44
C GLY A 122 6.89 6.17 -3.71
N ILE A 123 8.17 6.52 -3.63
CA ILE A 123 9.01 6.86 -4.78
C ILE A 123 9.12 5.66 -5.74
N GLN A 124 9.36 4.47 -5.22
CA GLN A 124 9.44 3.25 -6.01
C GLN A 124 8.13 2.98 -6.76
N ILE A 125 6.99 3.13 -6.07
CA ILE A 125 5.66 2.98 -6.66
C ILE A 125 5.45 4.00 -7.77
N LEU A 126 5.58 5.29 -7.47
CA LEU A 126 5.23 6.37 -8.39
C LEU A 126 6.17 6.44 -9.61
N PHE A 127 7.48 6.33 -9.39
CA PHE A 127 8.47 6.60 -10.44
C PHE A 127 8.94 5.37 -11.20
N PHE A 128 8.83 4.17 -10.64
CA PHE A 128 9.33 2.97 -11.30
C PHE A 128 8.20 1.99 -11.64
N ILE A 129 7.28 1.76 -10.71
CA ILE A 129 6.19 0.80 -10.94
C ILE A 129 5.11 1.41 -11.83
N CYS A 130 4.56 2.57 -11.47
CA CYS A 130 3.50 3.21 -12.22
C CYS A 130 3.92 3.57 -13.65
N LYS A 131 5.15 4.08 -13.83
CA LYS A 131 5.69 4.40 -15.17
C LYS A 131 5.80 3.20 -16.11
N THR A 132 5.91 2.00 -15.55
CA THR A 132 6.11 0.78 -16.31
C THR A 132 4.91 -0.15 -16.26
N CYS A 133 3.79 0.31 -15.70
CA CYS A 133 2.55 -0.44 -15.58
C CYS A 133 1.70 -0.26 -16.83
N ASP A 134 1.19 -1.35 -17.38
CA ASP A 134 0.36 -1.32 -18.60
C ASP A 134 -1.10 -0.86 -18.32
N ASN A 135 -1.41 -0.53 -17.06
CA ASN A 135 -2.73 -0.06 -16.65
C ASN A 135 -2.93 1.43 -16.98
N LYS A 136 -3.34 1.71 -18.22
CA LYS A 136 -3.62 3.07 -18.73
C LYS A 136 -4.77 3.79 -18.02
N LYS A 137 -5.65 3.05 -17.33
CA LYS A 137 -6.86 3.59 -16.69
C LYS A 137 -6.66 3.95 -15.22
N CYS A 138 -5.54 3.58 -14.64
CA CYS A 138 -5.15 3.95 -13.28
C CYS A 138 -4.78 5.44 -13.24
N ILE A 139 -5.35 6.24 -12.34
CA ILE A 139 -5.05 7.68 -12.24
C ILE A 139 -3.56 7.93 -11.98
N LEU A 140 -2.92 7.13 -11.12
CA LEU A 140 -1.49 7.26 -10.84
C LEU A 140 -0.58 6.89 -12.02
N CYS A 141 -1.04 6.05 -12.96
CA CYS A 141 -0.26 5.61 -14.12
C CYS A 141 -0.60 6.41 -15.39
N GLY A 142 -1.89 6.68 -15.62
CA GLY A 142 -2.44 7.26 -16.85
C GLY A 142 -2.21 8.76 -16.99
N GLN A 143 -1.86 9.47 -15.91
CA GLN A 143 -1.50 10.89 -15.98
C GLN A 143 -0.04 11.16 -16.43
N ARG A 144 0.72 10.12 -16.80
CA ARG A 144 2.15 10.25 -17.15
C ARG A 144 2.45 9.84 -18.60
N SER A 145 1.57 10.23 -19.53
CA SER A 145 1.80 10.13 -20.99
C SER A 145 2.78 11.20 -21.47
#